data_AF-A0AA35SD23-F1
#
_entry.id   AF-A0AA35SD23-F1
#
_cell.length_a   1.000
_cell.length_b   1.000
_cell.length_c   1.000
_cell.angle_alpha   90.00
_cell.angle_beta   90.00
_cell.angle_gamma   90.00
#
_symmetry.space_group_name_H-M   'P 1'
#
loop_
_entity.id
_entity.type
_entity.pdbx_description
1 polymer ?
#
loop_
_entity_poly.entity_id
_entity_poly.type
_entity_poly.pdbx_seq_one_letter_code
_entity_poly.pdbx_strand_id
1 'polypeptide(L)'
;MALNRLMGLGVGLAVAGAVVKSTLYNVDGGERAVIFDRFRGVLPLVVGEGTHFLIPWVQRPIIFSVRSKPRRIPVVTGSKDLQNVDITLRILFRPDEKSLPWIFTNIGVDFDEKILPSIANEVLKGVVAEQVKQAAVISSSGDSQAAELVSKAFEEAGEGLIELRRLEAAEDIATSLSKSRNVAYLPGWWSEWRPQSTAQYSSLNNNRHYPFSIVA
;
A
#
# COMPACT_ATOMS: atom_id res chain seq x y z
N MET A 1 71.90 -16.74 -35.38
CA MET A 1 71.06 -17.85 -34.85
C MET A 1 70.65 -17.69 -33.38
N ALA A 2 71.49 -17.13 -32.49
CA ALA A 2 71.13 -16.96 -31.07
C ALA A 2 69.94 -16.01 -30.82
N LEU A 3 69.82 -14.92 -31.60
CA LEU A 3 68.76 -13.91 -31.44
C LEU A 3 67.34 -14.47 -31.66
N ASN A 4 67.14 -15.31 -32.68
CA ASN A 4 65.81 -15.92 -32.95
C ASN A 4 65.39 -16.90 -31.85
N ARG A 5 66.36 -17.59 -31.20
CA ARG A 5 66.08 -18.47 -30.05
C ARG A 5 65.75 -17.68 -28.80
N LEU A 6 66.42 -16.56 -28.58
CA LEU A 6 66.15 -15.64 -27.47
C LEU A 6 64.79 -14.94 -27.62
N MET A 7 64.45 -14.50 -28.84
CA MET A 7 63.12 -13.99 -29.16
C MET A 7 62.04 -15.06 -28.97
N GLY A 8 62.24 -16.29 -29.45
CA GLY A 8 61.28 -17.38 -29.29
C GLY A 8 61.01 -17.73 -27.82
N LEU A 9 62.07 -17.77 -26.99
CA LEU A 9 61.95 -17.95 -25.54
C LEU A 9 61.24 -16.77 -24.86
N GLY A 10 61.58 -15.53 -25.25
CA GLY A 10 60.93 -14.32 -24.71
C GLY A 10 59.44 -14.26 -25.02
N VAL A 11 59.04 -14.61 -26.25
CA VAL A 11 57.64 -14.69 -26.65
C VAL A 11 56.92 -15.83 -25.92
N GLY A 12 57.55 -17.00 -25.81
CA GLY A 12 56.97 -18.13 -25.07
C GLY A 12 56.70 -17.82 -23.60
N LEU A 13 57.64 -17.16 -22.92
CA LEU A 13 57.48 -16.72 -21.53
C LEU A 13 56.40 -15.65 -21.38
N ALA A 14 56.33 -14.70 -22.32
CA ALA A 14 55.30 -13.66 -22.32
C ALA A 14 53.89 -14.25 -22.50
N VAL A 15 53.72 -15.19 -23.44
CA VAL A 15 52.44 -15.88 -23.68
C VAL A 15 52.06 -16.73 -22.46
N ALA A 16 52.99 -17.48 -21.89
CA ALA A 16 52.74 -18.28 -20.69
C ALA A 16 52.32 -17.40 -19.49
N GLY A 17 53.02 -16.28 -19.27
CA GLY A 17 52.67 -15.33 -18.20
C GLY A 17 51.29 -14.70 -18.40
N ALA A 18 50.92 -14.35 -19.65
CA ALA A 18 49.60 -13.81 -19.97
C ALA A 18 48.47 -14.82 -19.71
N VAL A 19 48.69 -16.10 -20.07
CA VAL A 19 47.72 -17.17 -19.82
C VAL A 19 47.51 -17.37 -18.32
N VAL A 20 48.59 -17.47 -17.53
CA VAL A 20 48.49 -17.63 -16.07
C VAL A 20 47.73 -16.47 -15.44
N LYS A 21 48.04 -15.23 -15.83
CA LYS A 21 47.32 -14.06 -15.32
C LYS A 21 45.82 -14.09 -15.63
N SER A 22 45.43 -14.58 -16.80
CA SER A 22 44.02 -14.68 -17.19
C SER A 22 43.23 -15.79 -16.48
N THR A 23 43.92 -16.71 -15.80
CA THR A 23 43.30 -17.86 -15.12
C THR A 23 42.98 -17.62 -13.65
N LEU A 24 43.60 -16.62 -13.03
CA LEU A 24 43.47 -16.36 -11.60
C LEU A 24 42.50 -15.19 -11.35
N TYR A 25 41.56 -15.40 -10.43
CA TYR A 25 40.69 -14.35 -9.92
C TYR A 25 40.58 -14.44 -8.40
N ASN A 26 40.34 -13.30 -7.76
CA ASN A 26 40.16 -13.23 -6.32
C ASN A 26 38.70 -12.93 -5.98
N VAL A 27 38.22 -13.53 -4.90
CA VAL A 27 36.92 -13.24 -4.30
C VAL A 27 37.17 -12.68 -2.91
N ASP A 28 36.75 -11.43 -2.69
CA ASP A 28 36.95 -10.75 -1.42
C ASP A 28 35.94 -11.22 -0.36
N GLY A 29 36.28 -10.98 0.91
CA GLY A 29 35.40 -11.30 2.03
C GLY A 29 34.06 -10.55 1.94
N GLY A 30 32.95 -11.29 2.12
CA GLY A 30 31.60 -10.75 1.94
C GLY A 30 31.14 -10.70 0.47
N GLU A 31 31.87 -11.34 -0.43
CA GLU A 31 31.47 -11.60 -1.81
C GLU A 31 31.49 -13.10 -2.10
N ARG A 32 30.75 -13.49 -3.14
CA ARG A 32 30.65 -14.85 -3.64
C ARG A 32 30.66 -14.83 -5.14
N ALA A 33 31.40 -15.75 -5.75
CA ALA A 33 31.44 -15.86 -7.20
C ALA A 33 30.57 -17.01 -7.69
N VAL A 34 29.77 -16.72 -8.72
CA VAL A 34 29.04 -17.70 -9.51
C VAL A 34 29.80 -17.87 -10.82
N ILE A 35 30.12 -19.11 -11.18
CA ILE A 35 30.90 -19.39 -12.38
C ILE A 35 29.95 -19.65 -13.54
N PHE A 36 30.09 -18.83 -14.59
CA PHE A 36 29.42 -19.03 -15.87
C PHE A 36 30.36 -19.72 -16.84
N ASP A 37 29.99 -20.94 -17.25
CA ASP A 37 30.62 -21.69 -18.33
C ASP A 37 29.90 -21.37 -19.65
N ARG A 38 30.65 -21.02 -20.69
CA ARG A 38 30.10 -20.73 -22.03
C ARG A 38 29.32 -21.89 -22.63
N PHE A 39 29.63 -23.13 -22.29
CA PHE A 39 28.99 -24.32 -22.88
C PHE A 39 27.90 -24.92 -22.00
N ARG A 40 28.12 -24.96 -20.67
CA ARG A 40 27.19 -25.58 -19.71
C ARG A 40 26.27 -24.57 -19.01
N GLY A 41 26.50 -23.28 -19.20
CA GLY A 41 25.79 -22.22 -18.51
C GLY A 41 26.31 -22.04 -17.08
N VAL A 42 25.40 -21.71 -16.16
CA VAL A 42 25.76 -21.38 -14.77
C VAL A 42 26.03 -22.66 -13.97
N LEU A 43 27.19 -22.74 -13.33
CA LEU A 43 27.52 -23.84 -12.43
C LEU A 43 26.75 -23.68 -11.10
N PRO A 44 26.22 -24.78 -10.52
CA PRO A 44 25.47 -24.72 -9.25
C PRO A 44 26.36 -24.50 -8.03
N LEU A 45 27.68 -24.67 -8.19
CA LEU A 45 28.64 -24.46 -7.11
C LEU A 45 28.95 -22.97 -6.97
N VAL A 46 28.76 -22.46 -5.75
CA VAL A 46 29.09 -21.09 -5.38
C VAL A 46 30.48 -21.08 -4.77
N VAL A 47 31.32 -20.20 -5.30
CA VAL A 47 32.72 -20.07 -4.90
C VAL A 47 32.82 -19.05 -3.78
N GLY A 48 33.46 -19.48 -2.68
CA GLY A 48 33.70 -18.67 -1.49
C GLY A 48 34.82 -17.65 -1.66
N GLU A 49 35.21 -17.03 -0.55
CA GLU A 49 36.33 -16.09 -0.50
C GLU A 49 37.68 -16.78 -0.81
N GLY A 50 38.61 -16.03 -1.40
CA GLY A 50 39.96 -16.49 -1.74
C GLY A 50 40.28 -16.45 -3.23
N THR A 51 41.51 -16.84 -3.56
CA THR A 51 42.01 -16.87 -4.94
C THR A 51 41.66 -18.20 -5.59
N HIS A 52 40.95 -18.12 -6.72
CA HIS A 52 40.42 -19.27 -7.42
C HIS A 52 40.92 -19.30 -8.87
N PHE A 53 40.93 -20.51 -9.43
CA PHE A 53 41.33 -20.75 -10.81
C PHE A 53 40.11 -20.87 -11.71
N LEU A 54 40.18 -20.28 -12.89
CA LEU A 54 39.21 -20.45 -13.97
C LEU A 54 39.91 -20.76 -15.27
N ILE A 55 39.19 -21.42 -16.17
CA ILE A 55 39.65 -21.64 -17.53
C ILE A 55 39.39 -20.34 -18.31
N PRO A 56 40.43 -19.60 -18.74
CA PRO A 56 40.24 -18.39 -19.53
C PRO A 56 39.40 -18.73 -20.77
N TRP A 57 38.75 -17.74 -21.39
CA TRP A 57 37.91 -17.89 -22.59
C TRP A 57 36.59 -18.66 -22.41
N VAL A 58 36.56 -19.72 -21.61
CA VAL A 58 35.40 -20.60 -21.41
C VAL A 58 34.59 -20.19 -20.19
N GLN A 59 35.26 -19.94 -19.07
CA GLN A 59 34.63 -19.61 -17.80
C GLN A 59 34.74 -18.11 -17.52
N ARG A 60 33.68 -17.53 -16.95
CA ARG A 60 33.66 -16.15 -16.45
C ARG A 60 33.13 -16.12 -15.02
N PRO A 61 33.82 -15.45 -14.08
CA PRO A 61 33.35 -15.32 -12.71
C PRO A 61 32.40 -14.12 -12.62
N ILE A 62 31.20 -14.34 -12.10
CA ILE A 62 30.24 -13.28 -11.77
C ILE A 62 30.25 -13.10 -10.28
N ILE A 63 30.75 -11.97 -9.81
CA ILE A 63 30.95 -11.68 -8.40
C ILE A 63 29.70 -10.99 -7.85
N PHE A 64 29.10 -11.59 -6.83
CA PHE A 64 27.95 -11.08 -6.10
C PHE A 64 28.36 -10.62 -4.71
N SER A 65 27.90 -9.43 -4.32
CA SER A 65 28.04 -8.98 -2.94
C SER A 65 26.97 -9.64 -2.07
N VAL A 66 27.41 -10.38 -1.06
CA VAL A 66 26.53 -10.98 -0.05
C VAL A 66 26.43 -10.09 1.19
N ARG A 67 26.74 -8.80 1.06
CA ARG A 67 26.60 -7.83 2.15
C ARG A 67 25.20 -7.23 2.15
N SER A 68 24.71 -6.92 3.35
CA SER A 68 23.43 -6.21 3.50
C SER A 68 23.58 -4.77 3.01
N LYS A 69 22.84 -4.40 1.97
CA LYS A 69 22.84 -3.03 1.45
C LYS A 69 21.47 -2.39 1.71
N PRO A 70 21.40 -1.17 2.26
CA PRO A 70 20.15 -0.45 2.37
C PRO A 70 19.73 0.12 1.01
N ARG A 71 18.47 -0.09 0.61
CA ARG A 71 17.85 0.60 -0.55
C ARG A 71 16.61 1.35 -0.09
N ARG A 72 16.50 2.62 -0.49
CA ARG A 72 15.31 3.44 -0.28
C ARG A 72 14.51 3.46 -1.58
N ILE A 73 13.25 3.05 -1.53
CA ILE A 73 12.35 3.05 -2.69
C ILE A 73 11.17 3.97 -2.36
N PRO A 74 11.03 5.12 -3.03
CA PRO A 74 9.84 5.95 -2.92
C PRO A 74 8.71 5.28 -3.71
N VAL A 75 7.55 5.12 -3.07
CA VAL A 75 6.36 4.53 -3.68
C VAL A 75 5.21 5.48 -3.44
N VAL A 76 4.55 5.86 -4.53
CA VAL A 76 3.37 6.70 -4.48
C VAL A 76 2.15 5.81 -4.50
N THR A 77 1.34 5.86 -3.44
CA THR A 77 0.09 5.10 -3.32
C THR A 77 -1.10 6.05 -3.33
N GLY A 78 -2.19 5.67 -4.01
CA GLY A 78 -3.47 6.37 -3.91
C GLY A 78 -4.20 6.00 -2.63
N SER A 79 -4.73 6.99 -1.91
CA SER A 79 -5.53 6.79 -0.69
C SER A 79 -7.04 6.73 -0.99
N LYS A 80 -7.83 6.36 0.03
CA LYS A 80 -9.31 6.33 0.00
C LYS A 80 -9.93 7.67 -0.42
N ASP A 81 -9.22 8.79 -0.18
CA ASP A 81 -9.70 10.16 -0.41
C ASP A 81 -9.12 10.81 -1.66
N LEU A 82 -8.66 10.01 -2.65
CA LEU A 82 -7.99 10.48 -3.88
C LEU A 82 -6.70 11.28 -3.62
N GLN A 83 -6.15 11.25 -2.40
CA GLN A 83 -4.87 11.88 -2.09
C GLN A 83 -3.73 10.92 -2.42
N ASN A 84 -2.74 11.40 -3.18
CA ASN A 84 -1.48 10.70 -3.39
C ASN A 84 -0.62 10.82 -2.14
N VAL A 85 -0.24 9.69 -1.55
CA VAL A 85 0.70 9.63 -0.43
C VAL A 85 2.04 9.10 -0.94
N ASP A 86 3.11 9.85 -0.70
CA ASP A 86 4.48 9.42 -0.98
C ASP A 86 5.05 8.72 0.25
N ILE A 87 5.29 7.41 0.11
CA ILE A 87 5.85 6.58 1.18
C ILE A 87 7.23 6.12 0.73
N THR A 88 8.26 6.48 1.51
CA THR A 88 9.62 5.99 1.29
C THR A 88 9.91 4.80 2.19
N LEU A 89 10.02 3.60 1.59
CA LEU A 89 10.41 2.39 2.30
C LEU A 89 11.93 2.19 2.24
N ARG A 90 12.57 1.93 3.39
CA ARG A 90 13.97 1.51 3.47
C ARG A 90 14.05 0.01 3.70
N ILE A 91 14.56 -0.71 2.72
CA ILE A 91 14.71 -2.17 2.75
C ILE A 91 16.19 -2.50 2.92
N LEU A 92 16.49 -3.34 3.91
CA LEU A 92 17.79 -4.00 4.06
C LEU A 92 17.66 -5.40 3.48
N PHE A 93 18.46 -5.72 2.48
CA PHE A 93 18.43 -7.04 1.83
C PHE A 93 19.85 -7.61 1.70
N ARG A 94 19.95 -8.94 1.75
CA ARG A 94 21.16 -9.73 1.49
C ARG A 94 20.74 -10.97 0.70
N PRO A 95 21.36 -11.28 -0.44
CA PRO A 95 21.07 -12.52 -1.17
C PRO A 95 21.61 -13.73 -0.39
N ASP A 96 20.87 -14.83 -0.44
CA ASP A 96 21.32 -16.11 0.11
C ASP A 96 22.43 -16.71 -0.76
N GLU A 97 23.50 -17.18 -0.12
CA GLU A 97 24.71 -17.66 -0.79
C GLU A 97 24.43 -18.90 -1.64
N LYS A 98 23.61 -19.83 -1.15
CA LYS A 98 23.31 -21.09 -1.86
C LYS A 98 22.46 -20.87 -3.11
N SER A 99 21.67 -19.80 -3.10
CA SER A 99 20.69 -19.49 -4.13
C SER A 99 21.23 -18.54 -5.22
N LEU A 100 22.49 -18.09 -5.11
CA LEU A 100 23.11 -17.17 -6.09
C LEU A 100 23.09 -17.68 -7.54
N PRO A 101 23.33 -18.98 -7.83
CA PRO A 101 23.24 -19.50 -9.20
C PRO A 101 21.83 -19.34 -9.76
N TRP A 102 20.81 -19.64 -8.95
CA TRP A 102 19.41 -19.51 -9.34
C TRP A 102 19.01 -18.04 -9.56
N ILE A 103 19.45 -17.13 -8.69
CA ILE A 103 19.21 -15.68 -8.82
C ILE A 103 19.80 -15.17 -10.13
N PHE A 104 21.06 -15.51 -10.42
CA PHE A 104 21.73 -15.08 -11.63
C PHE A 104 21.07 -15.62 -12.89
N THR A 105 20.67 -16.90 -12.90
CA THR A 105 20.02 -17.53 -14.07
C THR A 105 18.64 -16.95 -14.36
N ASN A 106 17.81 -16.71 -13.34
CA ASN A 106 16.41 -16.30 -13.56
C ASN A 106 16.21 -14.78 -13.59
N ILE A 107 16.99 -14.02 -12.81
CA ILE A 107 16.77 -12.58 -12.62
C ILE A 107 17.91 -11.77 -13.27
N GLY A 108 19.15 -12.26 -13.12
CA GLY A 108 20.37 -11.62 -13.62
C GLY A 108 21.19 -10.97 -12.51
N VAL A 109 22.19 -10.16 -12.90
CA VAL A 109 23.09 -9.47 -11.97
C VAL A 109 22.35 -8.37 -11.20
N ASP A 110 21.48 -7.63 -11.87
CA ASP A 110 20.69 -6.52 -11.31
C ASP A 110 19.39 -7.02 -10.65
N PHE A 111 19.51 -8.05 -9.81
CA PHE A 111 18.34 -8.68 -9.20
C PHE A 111 17.60 -7.74 -8.26
N ASP A 112 18.34 -6.88 -7.55
CA ASP A 112 17.82 -5.92 -6.59
C ASP A 112 16.92 -4.88 -7.25
N GLU A 113 17.27 -4.42 -8.45
CA GLU A 113 16.47 -3.43 -9.18
C GLU A 113 15.16 -4.00 -9.73
N LYS A 114 15.14 -5.31 -10.01
CA LYS A 114 13.98 -5.99 -10.60
C LYS A 114 12.97 -6.46 -9.55
N ILE A 115 13.44 -7.09 -8.47
CA ILE A 115 12.52 -7.71 -7.49
C ILE A 115 12.08 -6.75 -6.40
N LEU A 116 12.96 -5.84 -5.95
CA LEU A 116 12.67 -5.00 -4.79
C LEU A 116 11.50 -4.06 -5.02
N PRO A 117 11.34 -3.39 -6.18
CA PRO A 117 10.19 -2.54 -6.43
C PRO A 117 8.87 -3.31 -6.39
N SER A 118 8.85 -4.53 -6.95
CA SER A 118 7.65 -5.36 -6.99
C SER A 118 7.21 -5.77 -5.58
N ILE A 119 8.14 -6.29 -4.77
CA ILE A 119 7.85 -6.72 -3.39
C ILE A 119 7.48 -5.52 -2.53
N ALA A 120 8.20 -4.40 -2.66
CA ALA A 120 7.90 -3.17 -1.92
C ALA A 120 6.47 -2.69 -2.19
N ASN A 121 6.06 -2.64 -3.46
CA ASN A 121 4.72 -2.21 -3.83
C ASN A 121 3.62 -3.11 -3.28
N GLU A 122 3.83 -4.43 -3.29
CA GLU A 122 2.87 -5.40 -2.76
C GLU A 122 2.70 -5.25 -1.25
N VAL A 123 3.81 -5.23 -0.50
CA VAL A 123 3.78 -5.07 0.95
C VAL A 123 3.21 -3.71 1.34
N LEU A 124 3.59 -2.64 0.63
CA LEU A 124 3.07 -1.30 0.91
C LEU A 124 1.57 -1.19 0.67
N LYS A 125 1.02 -1.82 -0.37
CA LYS A 125 -0.43 -1.87 -0.57
C LYS A 125 -1.15 -2.54 0.61
N GLY A 126 -0.59 -3.63 1.14
CA GLY A 126 -1.13 -4.30 2.32
C GLY A 126 -1.10 -3.41 3.56
N VAL A 127 0.03 -2.76 3.83
CA VAL A 127 0.18 -1.83 4.97
C VAL A 127 -0.78 -0.66 4.85
N VAL A 128 -0.89 -0.04 3.68
CA VAL A 128 -1.80 1.08 3.43
C VAL A 128 -3.25 0.67 3.64
N ALA A 129 -3.66 -0.51 3.16
CA ALA A 129 -5.00 -1.03 3.37
C ALA A 129 -5.32 -1.21 4.87
N GLU A 130 -4.37 -1.74 5.65
CA GLU A 130 -4.53 -1.90 7.09
C GLU A 130 -4.64 -0.55 7.81
N GLN A 131 -3.84 0.46 7.42
CA GLN A 131 -3.94 1.81 7.97
C GLN A 131 -5.29 2.47 7.65
N VAL A 132 -5.80 2.31 6.42
CA VAL A 132 -7.13 2.83 6.04
C VAL A 132 -8.24 2.17 6.87
N LYS A 133 -8.14 0.87 7.13
CA LYS A 133 -9.09 0.14 7.99
C LYS A 133 -9.05 0.66 9.43
N GLN A 134 -7.85 0.82 9.99
CA GLN A 134 -7.67 1.34 11.35
C GLN A 134 -8.23 2.77 11.47
N ALA A 135 -7.93 3.63 10.51
CA ALA A 135 -8.46 4.99 10.46
C ALA A 135 -10.00 5.01 10.43
N ALA A 136 -10.64 4.12 9.66
CA ALA A 136 -12.10 4.02 9.60
C ALA A 136 -12.73 3.55 10.93
N VAL A 137 -12.07 2.65 11.66
CA VAL A 137 -12.52 2.23 13.00
C VAL A 137 -12.36 3.38 13.99
N ILE A 138 -11.23 4.09 13.95
CA ILE A 138 -10.97 5.24 14.82
C ILE A 138 -11.99 6.36 14.59
N SER A 139 -12.31 6.68 13.33
CA SER A 139 -13.32 7.71 13.03
C SER A 139 -14.70 7.30 13.52
N SER A 140 -15.13 6.06 13.25
CA SER A 140 -16.42 5.56 13.73
C SER A 140 -16.52 5.51 15.26
N SER A 141 -15.44 5.08 15.93
CA SER A 141 -15.37 5.09 17.40
C SER A 141 -15.38 6.52 17.94
N GLY A 142 -14.66 7.43 17.29
CA GLY A 142 -14.65 8.85 17.62
C GLY A 142 -16.04 9.47 17.56
N ASP A 143 -16.80 9.19 16.49
CA ASP A 143 -18.18 9.68 16.33
C ASP A 143 -19.11 9.12 17.41
N SER A 144 -18.98 7.82 17.73
CA SER A 144 -19.80 7.19 18.79
C SER A 144 -19.52 7.77 20.17
N GLN A 145 -18.24 8.00 20.52
CA GLN A 145 -17.85 8.60 21.79
C GLN A 145 -18.26 10.07 21.85
N ALA A 146 -18.15 10.81 20.76
CA ALA A 146 -18.63 12.19 20.68
C ALA A 146 -20.14 12.26 20.92
N ALA A 147 -20.93 11.39 20.29
CA ALA A 147 -22.37 11.30 20.53
C ALA A 147 -22.69 10.94 21.99
N GLU A 148 -21.98 9.99 22.58
CA GLU A 148 -22.15 9.60 23.98
C GLU A 148 -21.81 10.75 24.95
N LEU A 149 -20.72 11.48 24.72
CA LEU A 149 -20.35 12.65 25.51
C LEU A 149 -21.39 13.77 25.39
N VAL A 150 -21.92 13.98 24.19
CA VAL A 150 -23.02 14.94 23.96
C VAL A 150 -24.27 14.50 24.70
N SER A 151 -24.66 13.22 24.64
CA SER A 151 -25.78 12.67 25.40
C SER A 151 -25.62 12.88 26.90
N LYS A 152 -24.43 12.58 27.46
CA LYS A 152 -24.14 12.80 28.88
C LYS A 152 -24.21 14.27 29.27
N ALA A 153 -23.66 15.17 28.44
CA ALA A 153 -23.73 16.61 28.69
C ALA A 153 -25.18 17.14 28.65
N PHE A 154 -26.04 16.62 27.76
CA PHE A 154 -27.46 16.94 27.73
C PHE A 154 -28.22 16.37 28.94
N GLU A 155 -27.88 15.16 29.39
CA GLU A 155 -28.44 14.57 30.61
C GLU A 155 -28.04 15.38 31.86
N GLU A 156 -26.79 15.81 31.96
CA GLU A 156 -26.27 16.60 33.09
C GLU A 156 -26.82 18.04 33.11
N ALA A 157 -27.03 18.66 31.94
CA ALA A 157 -27.65 19.98 31.82
C ALA A 157 -29.18 19.99 32.05
N GLY A 158 -29.86 18.83 31.98
CA GLY A 158 -31.27 18.63 32.34
C GLY A 158 -32.33 19.03 31.29
N GLU A 159 -33.60 18.75 31.60
CA GLU A 159 -34.77 18.93 30.70
C GLU A 159 -34.96 20.38 30.21
N GLY A 160 -34.55 21.38 30.97
CA GLY A 160 -34.76 22.79 30.62
C GLY A 160 -34.05 23.22 29.33
N LEU A 161 -32.85 22.69 29.05
CA LEU A 161 -32.13 22.99 27.80
C LEU A 161 -32.76 22.31 26.59
N ILE A 162 -33.34 21.11 26.79
CA ILE A 162 -34.02 20.34 25.74
C ILE A 162 -35.34 21.02 25.35
N GLU A 163 -36.12 21.50 26.31
CA GLU A 163 -37.34 22.27 26.02
C GLU A 163 -37.04 23.58 25.29
N LEU A 164 -35.99 24.30 25.72
CA LEU A 164 -35.60 25.54 25.06
C LEU A 164 -35.18 25.31 23.61
N ARG A 165 -34.42 24.25 23.32
CA ARG A 165 -34.08 23.85 21.93
C ARG A 165 -35.29 23.40 21.11
N ARG A 166 -36.28 22.75 21.72
CA ARG A 166 -37.55 22.40 21.04
C ARG A 166 -38.32 23.66 20.65
N LEU A 167 -38.35 24.68 21.51
CA LEU A 167 -38.98 25.97 21.22
C LEU A 167 -38.25 26.72 20.09
N GLU A 168 -36.93 26.80 20.14
CA GLU A 168 -36.14 27.43 19.06
C GLU A 168 -36.33 26.73 17.70
N ALA A 169 -36.29 25.39 17.68
CA ALA A 169 -36.52 24.63 16.45
C ALA A 169 -37.96 24.82 15.92
N ALA A 170 -38.94 24.90 16.81
CA ALA A 170 -40.32 25.19 16.44
C ALA A 170 -40.46 26.61 15.85
N GLU A 171 -39.74 27.59 16.40
CA GLU A 171 -39.69 28.97 15.89
C GLU A 171 -39.06 29.05 14.50
N ASP A 172 -37.93 28.35 14.28
CA ASP A 172 -37.26 28.28 12.97
C ASP A 172 -38.15 27.65 11.91
N ILE A 173 -38.83 26.54 12.25
CA ILE A 173 -39.79 25.88 11.37
C ILE A 173 -40.98 26.80 11.09
N ALA A 174 -41.56 27.45 12.11
CA ALA A 174 -42.68 28.37 11.94
C ALA A 174 -42.29 29.57 11.07
N THR A 175 -41.08 30.11 11.24
CA THR A 175 -40.56 31.22 10.44
C THR A 175 -40.32 30.81 9.00
N SER A 176 -39.77 29.61 8.77
CA SER A 176 -39.56 29.04 7.44
C SER A 176 -40.89 28.75 6.72
N LEU A 177 -41.85 28.17 7.45
CA LEU A 177 -43.21 27.91 6.97
C LEU A 177 -43.95 29.22 6.65
N SER A 178 -43.93 30.20 7.55
CA SER A 178 -44.59 31.49 7.32
C SER A 178 -44.07 32.23 6.09
N LYS A 179 -42.81 32.01 5.71
CA LYS A 179 -42.20 32.60 4.49
C LYS A 179 -42.46 31.77 3.23
N SER A 180 -42.89 30.51 3.37
CA SER A 180 -43.22 29.65 2.25
C SER A 180 -44.57 30.04 1.63
N ARG A 181 -44.63 30.10 0.29
CA ARG A 181 -45.84 30.51 -0.46
C ARG A 181 -46.97 29.48 -0.41
N ASN A 182 -46.75 28.30 0.16
CA ASN A 182 -47.71 27.19 0.21
C ASN A 182 -48.04 26.80 1.66
N VAL A 183 -48.37 27.79 2.50
CA VAL A 183 -48.86 27.57 3.86
C VAL A 183 -50.32 27.98 3.95
N ALA A 184 -51.17 27.01 4.26
CA ALA A 184 -52.57 27.20 4.55
C ALA A 184 -52.75 27.23 6.07
N TYR A 185 -53.11 28.39 6.63
CA TYR A 185 -53.46 28.52 8.04
C TYR A 185 -54.89 28.01 8.23
N LEU A 186 -55.07 26.98 9.05
CA LEU A 186 -56.40 26.51 9.43
C LEU A 186 -57.02 27.51 10.42
N PRO A 187 -58.22 28.08 10.13
CA PRO A 187 -58.87 29.00 11.05
C PRO A 187 -59.31 28.27 12.33
N GLY A 188 -58.92 28.81 13.49
CA GLY A 188 -58.96 28.16 14.81
C GLY A 188 -60.32 28.01 15.49
N TRP A 189 -61.42 27.77 14.75
CA TRP A 189 -62.77 27.64 15.32
C TRP A 189 -63.38 26.24 15.17
N TRP A 190 -62.57 25.20 14.99
CA TRP A 190 -63.07 23.82 14.83
C TRP A 190 -62.45 22.86 15.86
N SER A 191 -62.83 23.01 17.13
CA SER A 191 -62.63 21.98 18.16
C SER A 191 -63.83 21.01 18.29
N GLU A 192 -64.83 21.09 17.40
CA GLU A 192 -66.11 20.37 17.50
C GLU A 192 -66.42 19.43 16.31
N TRP A 193 -65.42 18.79 15.70
CA TRP A 193 -65.67 17.62 14.84
C TRP A 193 -64.91 16.40 15.33
N ARG A 194 -65.53 15.64 16.25
CA ARG A 194 -65.27 14.20 16.33
C ARG A 194 -66.08 13.54 15.21
N PRO A 195 -65.48 12.75 14.31
CA PRO A 195 -66.25 12.08 13.27
C PRO A 195 -67.13 11.01 13.91
N GLN A 196 -68.45 11.16 13.75
CA GLN A 196 -69.36 10.03 13.94
C GLN A 196 -69.19 9.07 12.76
N SER A 197 -68.80 7.84 13.09
CA SER A 197 -68.77 6.64 12.24
C SER A 197 -67.74 6.60 11.10
N THR A 198 -66.74 5.73 11.29
CA THR A 198 -65.72 5.31 10.31
C THR A 198 -66.23 4.27 9.30
N ALA A 199 -67.54 4.20 9.02
CA ALA A 199 -68.10 3.12 8.21
C ALA A 199 -68.36 3.46 6.72
N GLN A 200 -68.27 4.71 6.28
CA GLN A 200 -68.69 5.09 4.92
C GLN A 200 -67.56 5.50 3.94
N TYR A 201 -66.31 5.60 4.37
CA TYR A 201 -65.19 6.02 3.50
C TYR A 201 -64.29 4.86 3.01
N SER A 202 -64.85 3.64 2.87
CA SER A 202 -64.10 2.46 2.38
C SER A 202 -64.24 2.21 0.86
N SER A 203 -64.96 3.02 0.09
CA SER A 203 -65.29 2.67 -1.30
C SER A 203 -64.75 3.60 -2.39
N LEU A 204 -63.98 4.66 -2.07
CA LEU A 204 -63.61 5.67 -3.08
C LEU A 204 -62.13 6.11 -3.11
N ASN A 205 -61.18 5.28 -2.66
CA ASN A 205 -59.79 5.58 -2.96
C ASN A 205 -58.90 4.34 -3.04
N ASN A 206 -59.15 3.55 -4.07
CA ASN A 206 -58.07 2.78 -4.68
C ASN A 206 -57.31 3.77 -5.56
N ASN A 207 -56.01 3.96 -5.28
CA ASN A 207 -54.99 4.48 -6.22
C ASN A 207 -54.39 5.89 -6.06
N ARG A 208 -54.17 6.42 -4.84
CA ARG A 208 -53.01 7.31 -4.56
C ARG A 208 -52.47 7.12 -3.14
N HIS A 209 -51.25 6.59 -3.06
CA HIS A 209 -50.51 6.39 -1.83
C HIS A 209 -49.72 7.66 -1.49
N TYR A 210 -50.18 8.45 -0.52
CA TYR A 210 -49.37 9.48 0.12
C TYR A 210 -49.18 9.09 1.60
N PRO A 211 -47.95 8.74 2.04
CA PRO A 211 -47.75 8.17 3.36
C PRO A 211 -47.26 9.20 4.38
N PHE A 212 -48.04 10.26 4.69
CA PHE A 212 -47.75 11.08 5.90
C PHE A 212 -49.03 11.65 6.51
N SER A 213 -49.46 11.06 7.62
CA SER A 213 -50.37 11.68 8.59
C SER A 213 -49.54 12.28 9.70
N ILE A 214 -49.41 13.61 9.73
CA ILE A 214 -48.94 14.33 10.92
C ILE A 214 -50.14 14.46 11.85
N VAL A 215 -50.13 13.65 12.91
CA VAL A 215 -50.95 13.87 14.10
C VAL A 215 -50.15 14.84 14.96
N ALA A 216 -50.75 16.00 15.28
CA ALA A 216 -50.24 16.91 16.29
C ALA A 216 -50.45 16.33 17.69
#